data_AF-A0ABD3EXA1-F1
#
_entry.id   AF-A0ABD3EXA1-F1
#
_cell.length_a   1.000
_cell.length_b   1.000
_cell.length_c   1.000
_cell.angle_alpha   90.00
_cell.angle_beta   90.00
_cell.angle_gamma   90.00
#
_symmetry.space_group_name_H-M   'P 1'
#
loop_
_entity.id
_entity.type
_entity.pdbx_description
1 polymer ?
#
loop_
_entity_poly.entity_id
_entity_poly.type
_entity_poly.pdbx_seq_one_letter_code
_entity_poly.pdbx_strand_id
1 'polypeptide(L)'
;MAPAGFYTLENGASELLQDLYKTAEVASTPARPEYLGDSRRENQIQSKADPMEHKGIRLHDWVIGSNKTHITPIDTVDEIGEVTKLTPPEMVFGKNQLVLYHEPSGVCYNFLAVEALKGAHFPPPVSDQAEDIVANQQLKVSIAKHNTNKEEVKELDIKYDWTYSTDYKGSLQRLTKSESSPVTFTKSLEDAKVEATSERINYDKLKEREPILWFEDVGLYEDELHDHGSSTMSVKVRVMPSGFYVLSRYWMRLDHVVVRLHETRIHHLFGSDHYLREYTRKEEQFDTLFAKGHPKNMANYTNIDTFQHLLPVREAVVEKVLLQ
;
A
#
# COMPACT_ATOMS: atom_id res chain seq x y z
N MET A 1 1.59 22.90 -13.92
CA MET A 1 1.40 21.59 -14.57
C MET A 1 -0.05 21.20 -14.36
N ALA A 2 -0.72 20.60 -15.35
CA ALA A 2 -1.99 19.93 -15.08
C ALA A 2 -1.76 18.89 -13.96
N PRO A 3 -2.68 18.73 -13.00
CA PRO A 3 -2.54 17.66 -12.02
C PRO A 3 -2.48 16.35 -12.79
N ALA A 4 -1.42 15.56 -12.58
CA ALA A 4 -1.32 14.24 -13.17
C ALA A 4 -2.60 13.44 -12.84
N GLY A 5 -3.04 12.58 -13.75
CA GLY A 5 -4.24 11.76 -13.51
C GLY A 5 -4.08 10.72 -12.39
N PHE A 6 -2.93 10.71 -11.71
CA PHE A 6 -2.54 9.82 -10.62
C PHE A 6 -1.65 10.53 -9.60
N TYR A 7 -1.51 9.90 -8.42
CA TYR A 7 -0.64 10.37 -7.35
C TYR A 7 0.72 9.71 -7.37
N THR A 8 1.75 10.54 -7.21
CA THR A 8 3.13 10.16 -7.01
C THR A 8 3.62 10.66 -5.66
N LEU A 9 4.85 10.30 -5.34
CA LEU A 9 5.56 10.76 -4.16
C LEU A 9 5.68 12.31 -4.04
N GLU A 10 5.51 13.03 -5.15
CA GLU A 10 5.68 14.48 -5.20
C GLU A 10 4.40 15.25 -4.87
N ASN A 11 3.25 14.71 -5.28
CA ASN A 11 1.97 15.42 -5.20
C ASN A 11 0.96 14.78 -4.24
N GLY A 12 0.94 13.45 -4.09
CA GLY A 12 -0.15 12.73 -3.43
C GLY A 12 -0.44 13.22 -2.02
N ALA A 13 0.57 13.14 -1.14
CA ALA A 13 0.41 13.51 0.26
C ALA A 13 0.08 15.00 0.42
N SER A 14 0.79 15.86 -0.31
CA SER A 14 0.60 17.30 -0.25
C SER A 14 -0.80 17.73 -0.69
N GLU A 15 -1.31 17.19 -1.80
CA GLU A 15 -2.66 17.52 -2.30
C GLU A 15 -3.75 17.06 -1.33
N LEU A 16 -3.68 15.80 -0.86
CA LEU A 16 -4.67 15.27 0.08
C LEU A 16 -4.68 16.04 1.40
N LEU A 17 -3.49 16.33 1.97
CA LEU A 17 -3.41 17.11 3.19
C LEU A 17 -4.00 18.51 2.99
N GLN A 18 -3.68 19.21 1.90
CA GLN A 18 -4.26 20.52 1.60
C GLN A 18 -5.79 20.47 1.57
N ASP A 19 -6.37 19.45 0.93
CA ASP A 19 -7.82 19.30 0.86
C ASP A 19 -8.45 18.98 2.21
N LEU A 20 -7.81 18.14 3.02
CA LEU A 20 -8.27 17.85 4.39
C LEU A 20 -8.23 19.10 5.28
N TYR A 21 -7.15 19.90 5.20
CA TYR A 21 -6.99 21.12 5.99
C TYR A 21 -7.92 22.26 5.58
N LYS A 22 -8.43 22.29 4.34
CA LYS A 22 -9.51 23.23 3.96
C LYS A 22 -10.75 23.05 4.81
N THR A 23 -11.00 21.82 5.25
CA THR A 23 -12.15 21.49 6.08
C THR A 23 -11.84 21.57 7.57
N ALA A 24 -10.58 21.42 7.99
CA ALA A 24 -10.17 21.41 9.39
C ALA A 24 -10.57 22.71 10.13
N GLU A 25 -11.04 22.56 11.37
CA GLU A 25 -11.23 23.69 12.28
C GLU A 25 -9.86 24.28 12.67
N VAL A 26 -9.79 25.61 12.80
CA VAL A 26 -8.55 26.38 13.07
C VAL A 26 -7.96 26.12 14.47
N ALA A 27 -8.53 25.18 15.24
CA ALA A 27 -8.16 24.95 16.63
C ALA A 27 -6.83 24.19 16.80
N SER A 28 -6.17 24.46 17.94
CA SER A 28 -5.05 23.69 18.50
C SER A 28 -5.41 22.21 18.64
N THR A 29 -4.41 21.31 18.62
CA THR A 29 -4.56 19.83 18.67
C THR A 29 -5.80 19.40 19.44
N PRO A 30 -6.82 18.83 18.77
CA PRO A 30 -8.09 18.57 19.42
C PRO A 30 -7.96 17.38 20.38
N ALA A 31 -8.45 17.56 21.62
CA ALA A 31 -8.54 16.50 22.62
C ALA A 31 -9.61 15.43 22.28
N ARG A 32 -10.39 15.66 21.23
CA ARG A 32 -11.42 14.76 20.68
C ARG A 32 -11.11 14.51 19.21
N PRO A 33 -11.50 13.36 18.64
CA PRO A 33 -11.31 13.11 17.21
C PRO A 33 -12.06 14.15 16.39
N GLU A 34 -11.33 14.83 15.50
CA GLU A 34 -11.88 15.75 14.51
C GLU A 34 -11.99 15.04 13.17
N TYR A 35 -13.21 14.85 12.66
CA TYR A 35 -13.41 14.25 11.34
C TYR A 35 -13.19 15.29 10.24
N LEU A 36 -12.45 14.92 9.21
CA LEU A 36 -12.06 15.79 8.09
C LEU A 36 -12.73 15.34 6.78
N GLY A 37 -13.02 16.31 5.92
CA GLY A 37 -13.69 16.09 4.63
C GLY A 37 -15.02 15.35 4.79
N ASP A 38 -15.25 14.33 3.97
CA ASP A 38 -16.52 13.58 3.94
C ASP A 38 -16.78 12.73 5.17
N SER A 39 -15.77 12.46 6.00
CA SER A 39 -15.95 11.77 7.29
C SER A 39 -16.93 12.51 8.23
N ARG A 40 -17.14 13.82 8.02
CA ARG A 40 -18.14 14.62 8.74
C ARG A 40 -19.57 14.22 8.40
N ARG A 41 -19.81 13.83 7.15
CA ARG A 41 -21.14 13.44 6.64
C ARG A 41 -21.52 12.03 7.03
N GLU A 42 -20.58 11.09 7.11
CA GLU A 42 -20.93 9.70 7.48
C GLU A 42 -21.54 9.57 8.90
N ASN A 43 -21.23 10.52 9.81
CA ASN A 43 -21.85 10.61 11.13
C ASN A 43 -23.17 11.40 11.16
N GLN A 44 -23.59 11.99 10.04
CA GLN A 44 -24.87 12.70 9.88
C GLN A 44 -25.65 12.11 8.71
N ILE A 45 -26.75 11.39 8.99
CA ILE A 45 -27.56 10.65 8.02
C ILE A 45 -28.15 11.59 6.93
N GLN A 46 -27.39 11.92 5.89
CA GLN A 46 -27.91 12.48 4.64
C GLN A 46 -27.14 11.91 3.45
N SER A 47 -27.83 11.04 2.72
CA SER A 47 -27.38 10.51 1.44
C SER A 47 -27.55 11.56 0.36
N LYS A 48 -26.46 12.17 -0.08
CA LYS A 48 -26.35 12.72 -1.43
C LYS A 48 -25.11 12.14 -2.09
N ALA A 49 -25.31 11.61 -3.29
CA ALA A 49 -24.28 11.08 -4.16
C ALA A 49 -23.51 12.23 -4.80
N ASP A 50 -22.73 12.96 -4.02
CA ASP A 50 -21.65 13.79 -4.56
C ASP A 50 -20.37 12.95 -4.73
N PRO A 51 -19.52 13.25 -5.72
CA PRO A 51 -18.36 12.44 -6.07
C PRO A 51 -17.36 12.44 -4.91
N MET A 52 -16.90 11.23 -4.52
CA MET A 52 -16.09 10.94 -3.33
C MET A 52 -15.12 12.07 -2.97
N GLU A 53 -15.46 12.85 -1.93
CA GLU A 53 -14.58 13.86 -1.37
C GLU A 53 -13.65 13.17 -0.35
N HIS A 54 -12.45 13.69 -0.20
CA HIS A 54 -11.41 13.18 0.68
C HIS A 54 -11.95 12.90 2.10
N LYS A 55 -11.54 11.80 2.72
CA LYS A 55 -11.94 11.44 4.08
C LYS A 55 -10.73 11.45 5.01
N GLY A 56 -10.93 11.87 6.25
CA GLY A 56 -9.89 11.71 7.26
C GLY A 56 -10.37 11.91 8.69
N ILE A 57 -9.42 11.78 9.60
CA ILE A 57 -9.53 12.01 11.03
C ILE A 57 -8.25 12.67 11.53
N ARG A 58 -8.40 13.68 12.37
CA ARG A 58 -7.32 14.32 13.11
C ARG A 58 -7.47 14.00 14.59
N LEU A 59 -6.43 13.41 15.18
CA LEU A 59 -6.43 12.96 16.56
C LEU A 59 -4.99 12.81 17.07
N HIS A 60 -4.70 13.31 18.29
CA HIS A 60 -3.39 13.17 18.95
C HIS A 60 -2.20 13.55 18.05
N ASP A 61 -2.25 14.74 17.44
CA ASP A 61 -1.21 15.26 16.53
C ASP A 61 -1.05 14.51 15.20
N TRP A 62 -1.89 13.53 14.93
CA TRP A 62 -1.95 12.82 13.66
C TRP A 62 -3.11 13.30 12.80
N VAL A 63 -2.84 13.51 11.51
CA VAL A 63 -3.85 13.59 10.45
C VAL A 63 -3.75 12.32 9.63
N ILE A 64 -4.80 11.51 9.68
CA ILE A 64 -4.91 10.27 8.91
C ILE A 64 -6.01 10.49 7.89
N GLY A 65 -5.71 10.30 6.61
CA GLY A 65 -6.67 10.55 5.55
C GLY A 65 -6.51 9.62 4.37
N SER A 66 -7.57 9.46 3.61
CA SER A 66 -7.60 8.64 2.41
C SER A 66 -8.27 9.37 1.26
N ASN A 67 -7.78 9.10 0.05
CA ASN A 67 -8.53 9.32 -1.17
C ASN A 67 -8.91 7.97 -1.78
N LYS A 68 -10.16 7.81 -2.19
CA LYS A 68 -10.68 6.62 -2.85
C LYS A 68 -11.53 7.07 -4.02
N THR A 69 -11.20 6.60 -5.22
CA THR A 69 -11.86 6.96 -6.47
C THR A 69 -12.04 5.75 -7.36
N HIS A 70 -12.58 5.98 -8.56
CA HIS A 70 -12.70 5.00 -9.63
C HIS A 70 -11.33 4.57 -10.19
N ILE A 71 -11.36 3.50 -10.99
CA ILE A 71 -10.22 3.00 -11.77
C ILE A 71 -9.72 4.12 -12.70
N THR A 72 -8.40 4.23 -12.84
CA THR A 72 -7.75 5.22 -13.70
C THR A 72 -8.19 5.07 -15.16
N PRO A 73 -8.58 6.18 -15.84
CA PRO A 73 -8.91 6.15 -17.26
C PRO A 73 -7.74 5.70 -18.13
N ILE A 74 -8.03 5.06 -19.27
CA ILE A 74 -7.04 4.40 -20.14
C ILE A 74 -5.86 5.31 -20.53
N ASP A 75 -6.12 6.55 -20.94
CA ASP A 75 -5.07 7.51 -21.34
C ASP A 75 -4.06 7.76 -20.21
N THR A 76 -4.54 7.79 -18.96
CA THR A 76 -3.70 7.97 -17.77
C THR A 76 -3.03 6.67 -17.34
N VAL A 77 -3.61 5.50 -17.64
CA VAL A 77 -2.97 4.20 -17.38
C VAL A 77 -1.70 4.07 -18.23
N ASP A 78 -1.72 4.51 -19.49
CA ASP A 78 -0.53 4.51 -20.34
C ASP A 78 0.60 5.37 -19.76
N GLU A 79 0.28 6.57 -19.25
CA GLU A 79 1.24 7.42 -18.54
C GLU A 79 1.82 6.73 -17.29
N ILE A 80 0.98 6.01 -16.53
CA ILE A 80 1.45 5.20 -15.39
C ILE A 80 2.43 4.12 -15.90
N GLY A 81 2.14 3.48 -17.02
CA GLY A 81 3.02 2.48 -17.64
C GLY A 81 4.39 3.06 -18.01
N GLU A 82 4.42 4.26 -18.58
CA GLU A 82 5.67 4.97 -18.90
C GLU A 82 6.49 5.31 -17.65
N VAL A 83 5.83 5.84 -16.61
CA VAL A 83 6.48 6.24 -15.35
C VAL A 83 6.99 5.03 -14.55
N THR A 84 6.21 3.95 -14.55
CA THR A 84 6.53 2.71 -13.83
C THR A 84 7.43 1.79 -14.64
N LYS A 85 7.58 1.99 -15.95
CA LYS A 85 8.33 1.13 -16.88
C LYS A 85 7.84 -0.32 -16.93
N LEU A 86 6.53 -0.52 -16.73
CA LEU A 86 5.86 -1.81 -16.85
C LEU A 86 4.52 -1.67 -17.59
N THR A 87 3.95 -2.79 -18.05
CA THR A 87 2.56 -2.81 -18.51
C THR A 87 1.66 -2.78 -17.27
N PRO A 88 0.86 -1.74 -17.04
CA PRO A 88 0.06 -1.63 -15.82
C PRO A 88 -0.96 -2.77 -15.67
N PRO A 89 -1.37 -3.08 -14.42
CA PRO A 89 -2.51 -3.96 -14.15
C PRO A 89 -3.80 -3.52 -14.85
N GLU A 90 -4.73 -4.44 -15.01
CA GLU A 90 -6.08 -4.16 -15.55
C GLU A 90 -6.83 -3.09 -14.74
N MET A 91 -6.72 -3.14 -13.41
CA MET A 91 -7.37 -2.18 -12.52
C MET A 91 -6.33 -1.44 -11.69
N VAL A 92 -5.96 -0.24 -12.13
CA VAL A 92 -5.11 0.66 -11.34
C VAL A 92 -5.96 1.78 -10.75
N PHE A 93 -5.84 2.01 -9.45
CA PHE A 93 -6.49 3.13 -8.78
C PHE A 93 -5.46 4.24 -8.52
N GLY A 94 -5.05 4.94 -9.58
CA GLY A 94 -3.95 5.90 -9.54
C GLY A 94 -4.17 7.10 -8.61
N LYS A 95 -5.43 7.44 -8.30
CA LYS A 95 -5.79 8.47 -7.31
C LYS A 95 -6.18 7.91 -5.95
N ASN A 96 -6.03 6.61 -5.71
CA ASN A 96 -6.20 6.08 -4.38
C ASN A 96 -4.93 6.30 -3.56
N GLN A 97 -5.11 6.74 -2.32
CA GLN A 97 -4.00 6.90 -1.40
C GLN A 97 -4.46 6.83 0.06
N LEU A 98 -3.53 6.47 0.96
CA LEU A 98 -3.68 6.58 2.40
C LEU A 98 -2.49 7.34 2.97
N VAL A 99 -2.75 8.45 3.67
CA VAL A 99 -1.75 9.32 4.29
C VAL A 99 -1.86 9.24 5.81
N LEU A 100 -0.71 9.13 6.48
CA LEU A 100 -0.54 9.32 7.91
C LEU A 100 0.48 10.43 8.14
N TYR A 101 0.05 11.57 8.66
CA TYR A 101 0.89 12.75 8.87
C TYR A 101 0.94 13.13 10.33
N HIS A 102 2.13 13.18 10.92
CA HIS A 102 2.36 13.64 12.29
C HIS A 102 2.76 15.12 12.27
N GLU A 103 1.83 15.99 12.69
CA GLU A 103 1.96 17.45 12.55
C GLU A 103 3.24 18.04 13.18
N PRO A 104 3.66 17.66 14.41
CA PRO A 104 4.80 18.27 15.07
C PRO A 104 6.14 17.91 14.40
N SER A 105 6.27 16.67 13.96
CA SER A 105 7.53 16.17 13.38
C SER A 105 7.64 16.40 11.86
N GLY A 106 6.50 16.60 11.20
CA GLY A 106 6.38 16.58 9.76
C GLY A 106 6.47 15.18 9.13
N VAL A 107 6.68 14.10 9.90
CA VAL A 107 6.75 12.74 9.36
C VAL A 107 5.44 12.40 8.66
N CYS A 108 5.56 12.01 7.39
CA CYS A 108 4.46 11.66 6.51
C CYS A 108 4.70 10.26 5.95
N TYR A 109 3.73 9.37 6.15
CA TYR A 109 3.70 8.04 5.57
C TYR A 109 2.56 7.96 4.57
N ASN A 110 2.85 7.58 3.33
CA ASN A 110 1.85 7.52 2.28
C ASN A 110 1.88 6.15 1.57
N PHE A 111 0.71 5.65 1.18
CA PHE A 111 0.57 4.48 0.32
C PHE A 111 -0.02 4.90 -1.02
N LEU A 112 0.73 4.65 -2.09
CA LEU A 112 0.40 5.07 -3.45
C LEU A 112 0.48 3.91 -4.42
N ALA A 113 -0.48 3.80 -5.34
CA ALA A 113 -0.50 2.75 -6.35
C ALA A 113 0.73 2.80 -7.28
N VAL A 114 1.09 3.99 -7.77
CA VAL A 114 2.22 4.16 -8.70
C VAL A 114 3.56 3.83 -8.04
N GLU A 115 3.76 4.22 -6.78
CA GLU A 115 5.00 3.87 -6.04
C GLU A 115 5.04 2.37 -5.73
N ALA A 116 3.90 1.74 -5.47
CA ALA A 116 3.83 0.29 -5.31
C ALA A 116 4.20 -0.45 -6.61
N LEU A 117 3.72 0.02 -7.77
CA LEU A 117 4.02 -0.56 -9.08
C LEU A 117 5.49 -0.37 -9.49
N LYS A 118 6.12 0.76 -9.16
CA LYS A 118 7.57 0.93 -9.34
C LYS A 118 8.39 -0.12 -8.59
N GLY A 119 7.86 -0.65 -7.48
CA GLY A 119 8.45 -1.74 -6.71
C GLY A 119 8.23 -3.14 -7.30
N ALA A 120 7.48 -3.28 -8.40
CA ALA A 120 7.17 -4.58 -9.01
C ALA A 120 8.26 -5.11 -9.97
N HIS A 121 9.37 -4.38 -10.11
CA HIS A 121 10.51 -4.80 -10.89
C HIS A 121 11.31 -5.89 -10.18
N PHE A 122 11.91 -6.78 -10.97
CA PHE A 122 12.89 -7.72 -10.43
C PHE A 122 14.06 -6.94 -9.83
N PRO A 123 14.58 -7.34 -8.66
CA PRO A 123 15.81 -6.75 -8.14
C PRO A 123 16.93 -6.99 -9.16
N PRO A 124 17.84 -6.02 -9.36
CA PRO A 124 18.98 -6.22 -10.25
C PRO A 124 19.80 -7.43 -9.76
N PRO A 125 20.33 -8.26 -10.68
CA PRO A 125 21.11 -9.43 -10.33
C PRO A 125 22.32 -9.01 -9.49
N VAL A 126 22.48 -9.64 -8.32
CA VAL A 126 23.53 -9.29 -7.33
C VAL A 126 24.88 -9.94 -7.68
N SER A 127 24.93 -10.78 -8.73
CA SER A 127 26.14 -11.39 -9.28
C SER A 127 25.86 -11.99 -10.66
N ASP A 128 26.90 -12.27 -11.45
CA ASP A 128 26.81 -12.92 -12.77
C ASP A 128 26.09 -14.29 -12.73
N GLN A 129 26.14 -15.01 -11.59
CA GLN A 129 25.41 -16.27 -11.41
C GLN A 129 23.91 -16.06 -11.09
N ALA A 130 23.54 -14.88 -10.62
CA ALA A 130 22.15 -14.49 -10.40
C ALA A 130 21.48 -14.01 -11.70
N GLU A 131 22.25 -13.61 -12.71
CA GLU A 131 21.74 -13.31 -14.04
C GLU A 131 21.05 -14.52 -14.65
N ASP A 132 21.64 -15.72 -14.56
CA ASP A 132 21.03 -16.96 -15.06
C ASP A 132 19.72 -17.33 -14.34
N ILE A 133 19.60 -17.00 -13.04
CA ILE A 133 18.39 -17.28 -12.25
C ILE A 133 17.27 -16.29 -12.60
N VAL A 134 17.62 -14.99 -12.72
CA VAL A 134 16.70 -13.95 -13.16
C VAL A 134 16.29 -14.20 -14.61
N ALA A 135 17.21 -14.57 -15.50
CA ALA A 135 16.93 -14.97 -16.87
C ALA A 135 16.02 -16.20 -16.95
N ASN A 136 16.19 -17.20 -16.08
CA ASN A 136 15.28 -18.35 -16.01
C ASN A 136 13.88 -17.99 -15.46
N GLN A 137 13.79 -17.02 -14.54
CA GLN A 137 12.50 -16.48 -14.07
C GLN A 137 11.82 -15.67 -15.19
N GLN A 138 12.57 -14.82 -15.90
CA GLN A 138 12.14 -14.08 -17.09
C GLN A 138 11.69 -15.02 -18.23
N LEU A 139 12.40 -16.13 -18.44
CA LEU A 139 12.08 -17.14 -19.45
C LEU A 139 10.81 -17.93 -19.09
N LYS A 140 10.59 -18.26 -17.81
CA LYS A 140 9.32 -18.88 -17.37
C LYS A 140 8.14 -17.92 -17.52
N VAL A 141 8.36 -16.64 -17.26
CA VAL A 141 7.38 -15.57 -17.46
C VAL A 141 7.01 -15.39 -18.93
N SER A 142 7.98 -15.40 -19.85
CA SER A 142 7.71 -15.29 -21.29
C SER A 142 7.00 -16.53 -21.87
N ILE A 143 7.37 -17.73 -21.41
CA ILE A 143 6.72 -18.99 -21.82
C ILE A 143 5.26 -19.05 -21.35
N ALA A 144 4.96 -18.57 -20.13
CA ALA A 144 3.57 -18.50 -19.63
C ALA A 144 2.71 -17.52 -20.45
N LYS A 145 3.28 -16.38 -20.87
CA LYS A 145 2.58 -15.36 -21.67
C LYS A 145 2.36 -15.77 -23.14
N HIS A 146 3.20 -16.65 -23.69
CA HIS A 146 3.21 -17.02 -25.11
C HIS A 146 2.81 -18.46 -25.44
N ASN A 147 2.08 -19.15 -24.56
CA ASN A 147 1.58 -20.51 -24.82
C ASN A 147 0.63 -20.64 -26.04
N THR A 148 0.44 -19.58 -26.83
CA THR A 148 -0.31 -19.58 -28.08
C THR A 148 0.52 -19.56 -29.36
N ASN A 149 1.84 -19.29 -29.40
CA ASN A 149 2.59 -19.42 -30.66
C ASN A 149 4.09 -19.72 -30.46
N LYS A 150 4.55 -20.80 -31.11
CA LYS A 150 5.96 -21.21 -31.24
C LYS A 150 6.70 -20.33 -32.26
N GLU A 151 6.86 -19.04 -31.99
CA GLU A 151 7.82 -18.23 -32.74
C GLU A 151 8.92 -17.71 -31.82
N GLU A 152 10.13 -17.65 -32.36
CA GLU A 152 11.38 -17.33 -31.70
C GLU A 152 11.22 -16.18 -30.69
N VAL A 153 11.26 -16.53 -29.40
CA VAL A 153 11.28 -15.57 -28.31
C VAL A 153 12.60 -14.80 -28.43
N LYS A 154 12.56 -13.64 -29.07
CA LYS A 154 13.61 -12.62 -28.88
C LYS A 154 13.77 -12.46 -27.37
N GLU A 155 15.01 -12.51 -26.89
CA GLU A 155 15.36 -12.18 -25.50
C GLU A 155 14.85 -10.77 -25.20
N LEU A 156 13.59 -10.68 -24.79
CA LEU A 156 13.02 -9.47 -24.24
C LEU A 156 13.67 -9.34 -22.87
N ASP A 157 14.36 -8.22 -22.66
CA ASP A 157 14.84 -7.78 -21.36
C ASP A 157 13.62 -7.53 -20.45
N ILE A 158 13.08 -8.62 -19.88
CA ILE A 158 11.87 -8.61 -19.04
C ILE A 158 12.25 -8.11 -17.66
N LYS A 159 11.99 -6.83 -17.40
CA LYS A 159 12.40 -6.17 -16.15
C LYS A 159 11.45 -6.38 -14.98
N TYR A 160 10.31 -7.04 -15.19
CA TYR A 160 9.27 -7.20 -14.18
C TYR A 160 8.50 -8.51 -14.36
N ASP A 161 7.95 -9.02 -13.25
CA ASP A 161 6.99 -10.12 -13.26
C ASP A 161 5.60 -9.54 -13.54
N TRP A 162 4.85 -10.15 -14.46
CA TRP A 162 3.46 -9.78 -14.77
C TRP A 162 2.50 -10.11 -13.62
N THR A 163 3.01 -10.70 -12.53
CA THR A 163 2.27 -10.88 -11.28
C THR A 163 2.18 -9.61 -10.43
N TYR A 164 2.92 -8.53 -10.77
CA TYR A 164 2.92 -7.26 -10.04
C TYR A 164 3.33 -7.38 -8.56
N SER A 165 4.23 -8.32 -8.27
CA SER A 165 4.78 -8.53 -6.92
C SER A 165 5.71 -7.41 -6.50
N THR A 166 5.35 -6.74 -5.40
CA THR A 166 6.07 -5.54 -4.93
C THR A 166 6.60 -5.70 -3.51
N ASP A 167 7.84 -5.28 -3.27
CA ASP A 167 8.41 -5.13 -1.93
C ASP A 167 8.12 -3.74 -1.32
N TYR A 168 7.14 -3.02 -1.88
CA TYR A 168 6.73 -1.71 -1.42
C TYR A 168 6.17 -1.74 0.00
N LYS A 169 6.85 -1.03 0.90
CA LYS A 169 6.50 -0.91 2.33
C LYS A 169 5.64 0.31 2.62
N GLY A 170 5.39 1.17 1.63
CA GLY A 170 4.89 2.53 1.84
C GLY A 170 5.99 3.56 1.64
N SER A 171 5.58 4.78 1.31
CA SER A 171 6.46 5.91 1.03
C SER A 171 6.61 6.78 2.28
N LEU A 172 7.83 6.87 2.81
CA LEU A 172 8.16 7.68 3.97
C LEU A 172 8.82 8.99 3.55
N GLN A 173 8.32 10.11 4.06
CA GLN A 173 8.86 11.45 3.81
C GLN A 173 8.73 12.32 5.06
N ARG A 174 9.36 13.49 5.05
CA ARG A 174 9.07 14.57 5.99
C ARG A 174 8.53 15.78 5.22
N LEU A 175 7.40 16.31 5.65
CA LEU A 175 6.72 17.46 5.05
C LEU A 175 6.68 18.63 6.02
N THR A 176 7.00 19.82 5.51
CA THR A 176 6.89 21.08 6.24
C THR A 176 5.56 21.74 5.88
N LYS A 177 4.76 22.03 6.90
CA LYS A 177 3.49 22.75 6.78
C LYS A 177 3.75 24.26 6.81
N SER A 178 3.20 25.01 5.85
CA SER A 178 3.25 26.47 5.87
C SER A 178 2.28 27.06 6.88
N GLU A 179 2.68 28.13 7.58
CA GLU A 179 1.77 28.91 8.45
C GLU A 179 0.85 29.87 7.68
N SER A 180 1.12 30.11 6.39
CA SER A 180 0.28 30.93 5.52
C SER A 180 -1.02 30.23 5.12
N SER A 181 -2.07 31.02 4.86
CA SER A 181 -3.30 30.57 4.20
C SER A 181 -3.25 30.93 2.70
N PRO A 182 -3.47 29.98 1.76
CA PRO A 182 -3.80 28.58 2.00
C PRO A 182 -2.61 27.76 2.53
N VAL A 183 -2.91 26.75 3.34
CA VAL A 183 -1.91 25.80 3.83
C VAL A 183 -1.30 25.07 2.64
N THR A 184 0.03 24.99 2.61
CA THR A 184 0.81 24.26 1.62
C THR A 184 1.79 23.33 2.35
N PHE A 185 2.13 22.23 1.68
CA PHE A 185 3.08 21.24 2.19
C PHE A 185 4.24 21.14 1.22
N THR A 186 5.46 21.25 1.73
CA THR A 186 6.68 21.08 0.95
C THR A 186 7.52 19.96 1.54
N LYS A 187 8.19 19.20 0.66
CA LYS A 187 9.08 18.14 1.10
C LYS A 187 10.30 18.75 1.79
N SER A 188 10.57 18.30 3.01
CA SER A 188 11.79 18.65 3.74
C SER A 188 13.02 17.97 3.11
N LEU A 189 14.19 18.58 3.27
CA LEU A 189 15.48 17.98 2.89
C LEU A 189 15.92 16.87 3.85
N GLU A 190 15.37 16.86 5.07
CA GLU A 190 15.69 15.85 6.09
C GLU A 190 14.72 14.67 6.00
N ASP A 191 15.25 13.48 5.80
CA ASP A 191 14.46 12.25 5.81
C ASP A 191 14.06 11.84 7.23
N ALA A 192 13.00 11.05 7.33
CA ALA A 192 12.60 10.45 8.61
C ALA A 192 13.60 9.36 9.03
N LYS A 193 13.94 9.33 10.33
CA LYS A 193 14.91 8.38 10.87
C LYS A 193 14.26 7.01 11.05
N VAL A 194 14.86 5.98 10.45
CA VAL A 194 14.43 4.60 10.53
C VAL A 194 15.54 3.77 11.16
N GLU A 195 15.20 2.99 12.20
CA GLU A 195 16.14 2.15 12.92
C GLU A 195 15.65 0.70 12.92
N ALA A 196 16.55 -0.25 12.68
CA ALA A 196 16.26 -1.66 12.85
C ALA A 196 16.00 -1.96 14.34
N THR A 197 14.98 -2.76 14.63
CA THR A 197 14.65 -3.11 16.02
C THR A 197 14.27 -4.58 16.18
N SER A 198 14.36 -5.07 17.41
CA SER A 198 13.78 -6.34 17.84
C SER A 198 12.39 -6.18 18.48
N GLU A 199 11.94 -4.94 18.72
CA GLU A 199 10.62 -4.68 19.29
C GLU A 199 9.52 -5.06 18.29
N ARG A 200 8.52 -5.82 18.76
CA ARG A 200 7.42 -6.31 17.94
C ARG A 200 6.12 -5.58 18.27
N ILE A 201 5.22 -5.52 17.29
CA ILE A 201 3.86 -5.03 17.49
C ILE A 201 3.18 -5.90 18.56
N ASN A 202 2.67 -5.24 19.61
CA ASN A 202 1.96 -5.92 20.67
C ASN A 202 0.54 -6.31 20.20
N TYR A 203 0.41 -7.54 19.71
CA TYR A 203 -0.87 -8.09 19.26
C TYR A 203 -1.90 -8.25 20.37
N ASP A 204 -1.50 -8.34 21.64
CA ASP A 204 -2.46 -8.47 22.73
C ASP A 204 -3.24 -7.18 22.94
N LYS A 205 -2.58 -6.03 22.81
CA LYS A 205 -3.25 -4.72 22.77
C LYS A 205 -4.22 -4.61 21.59
N LEU A 206 -3.87 -5.16 20.43
CA LEU A 206 -4.77 -5.17 19.26
C LEU A 206 -6.00 -6.09 19.41
N LYS A 207 -5.99 -7.02 20.38
CA LYS A 207 -7.14 -7.86 20.71
C LYS A 207 -8.08 -7.19 21.73
N GLU A 208 -7.60 -6.15 22.43
CA GLU A 208 -8.44 -5.38 23.33
C GLU A 208 -9.56 -4.70 22.53
N ARG A 209 -10.78 -4.73 23.09
CA ARG A 209 -11.95 -4.17 22.41
C ARG A 209 -11.98 -2.67 22.64
N GLU A 210 -11.33 -1.93 21.75
CA GLU A 210 -11.49 -0.49 21.64
C GLU A 210 -12.51 -0.12 20.55
N PRO A 211 -13.26 0.98 20.71
CA PRO A 211 -14.13 1.47 19.65
C PRO A 211 -13.30 1.93 18.46
N ILE A 212 -13.67 1.50 17.26
CA ILE A 212 -13.06 1.96 16.02
C ILE A 212 -13.61 3.36 15.74
N LEU A 213 -12.79 4.39 15.89
CA LEU A 213 -13.16 5.78 15.65
C LEU A 213 -13.23 6.10 14.15
N TRP A 214 -12.34 5.49 13.38
CA TRP A 214 -12.27 5.63 11.93
C TRP A 214 -11.66 4.38 11.30
N PHE A 215 -12.20 3.98 10.15
CA PHE A 215 -11.74 2.83 9.38
C PHE A 215 -11.84 3.13 7.90
N GLU A 216 -10.81 2.78 7.15
CA GLU A 216 -10.84 2.79 5.70
C GLU A 216 -10.08 1.61 5.10
N ASP A 217 -10.49 1.25 3.89
CA ASP A 217 -9.95 0.14 3.09
C ASP A 217 -9.69 0.64 1.66
N VAL A 218 -8.44 0.92 1.34
CA VAL A 218 -8.02 1.58 0.11
C VAL A 218 -7.36 0.56 -0.83
N GLY A 219 -8.03 0.22 -1.94
CA GLY A 219 -7.41 -0.57 -3.02
C GLY A 219 -6.42 0.27 -3.82
N LEU A 220 -5.25 -0.28 -4.16
CA LEU A 220 -4.24 0.41 -4.96
C LEU A 220 -4.21 -0.10 -6.40
N TYR A 221 -4.17 -1.41 -6.58
CA TYR A 221 -4.31 -2.05 -7.89
C TYR A 221 -4.80 -3.49 -7.75
N GLU A 222 -5.37 -4.01 -8.84
CA GLU A 222 -5.87 -5.36 -8.98
C GLU A 222 -5.68 -5.85 -10.43
N ASP A 223 -5.41 -7.15 -10.58
CA ASP A 223 -5.23 -7.83 -11.87
C ASP A 223 -5.72 -9.29 -11.77
N GLU A 224 -6.39 -9.79 -12.80
CA GLU A 224 -6.84 -11.19 -12.87
C GLU A 224 -5.82 -12.13 -13.52
N LEU A 225 -4.61 -11.64 -13.81
CA LEU A 225 -3.51 -12.44 -14.32
C LEU A 225 -3.92 -13.21 -15.60
N HIS A 226 -4.70 -12.57 -16.48
CA HIS A 226 -5.27 -13.20 -17.68
C HIS A 226 -6.02 -14.52 -17.37
N ASP A 227 -6.88 -14.51 -16.36
CA ASP A 227 -7.62 -15.68 -15.85
C ASP A 227 -6.75 -16.80 -15.24
N HIS A 228 -5.45 -16.57 -15.03
CA HIS A 228 -4.56 -17.52 -14.39
C HIS A 228 -4.45 -17.34 -12.87
N GLY A 229 -5.18 -16.38 -12.30
CA GLY A 229 -5.09 -16.12 -10.88
C GLY A 229 -5.67 -14.79 -10.47
N SER A 230 -5.05 -14.17 -9.47
CA SER A 230 -5.37 -12.81 -9.06
C SER A 230 -4.18 -12.16 -8.37
N SER A 231 -4.02 -10.86 -8.55
CA SER A 231 -3.02 -10.02 -7.88
C SER A 231 -3.71 -8.78 -7.35
N THR A 232 -3.68 -8.56 -6.04
CA THR A 232 -4.40 -7.45 -5.40
C THR A 232 -3.52 -6.78 -4.35
N MET A 233 -3.45 -5.46 -4.39
CA MET A 233 -2.77 -4.64 -3.38
C MET A 233 -3.78 -3.69 -2.73
N SER A 234 -3.92 -3.78 -1.41
CA SER A 234 -4.84 -2.94 -0.64
C SER A 234 -4.23 -2.52 0.69
N VAL A 235 -4.71 -1.41 1.25
CA VAL A 235 -4.25 -0.86 2.52
C VAL A 235 -5.44 -0.55 3.41
N LYS A 236 -5.46 -1.15 4.61
CA LYS A 236 -6.51 -0.97 5.60
C LYS A 236 -5.97 -0.22 6.80
N VAL A 237 -6.77 0.67 7.37
CA VAL A 237 -6.40 1.42 8.58
C VAL A 237 -7.54 1.37 9.59
N ARG A 238 -7.18 1.19 10.86
CA ARG A 238 -8.07 1.28 12.01
C ARG A 238 -7.51 2.30 12.98
N VAL A 239 -8.28 3.33 13.28
CA VAL A 239 -7.94 4.36 14.27
C VAL A 239 -8.79 4.11 15.52
N MET A 240 -8.12 3.99 16.65
CA MET A 240 -8.69 3.73 17.97
C MET A 240 -8.31 4.88 18.91
N PRO A 241 -8.93 5.03 20.08
CA PRO A 241 -8.55 6.07 21.04
C PRO A 241 -7.09 5.99 21.48
N SER A 242 -6.50 4.80 21.62
CA SER A 242 -5.12 4.64 22.09
C SER A 242 -4.06 4.76 20.99
N GLY A 243 -4.44 4.63 19.73
CA GLY A 243 -3.49 4.55 18.62
C GLY A 243 -4.13 4.15 17.30
N PHE A 244 -3.31 3.78 16.33
CA PHE A 244 -3.79 3.27 15.04
C PHE A 244 -3.01 2.04 14.59
N TYR A 245 -3.67 1.24 13.75
CA TYR A 245 -3.10 0.08 13.09
C TYR A 245 -3.34 0.16 11.59
N VAL A 246 -2.29 -0.03 10.80
CA VAL A 246 -2.35 -0.11 9.34
C VAL A 246 -1.89 -1.48 8.89
N LEU A 247 -2.62 -2.06 7.94
CA LEU A 247 -2.25 -3.29 7.25
C LEU A 247 -2.27 -3.03 5.75
N SER A 248 -1.08 -2.88 5.18
CA SER A 248 -0.88 -2.95 3.73
C SER A 248 -0.63 -4.40 3.35
N ARG A 249 -1.37 -4.89 2.35
CA ARG A 249 -1.40 -6.29 1.95
C ARG A 249 -1.41 -6.40 0.43
N TYR A 250 -0.34 -7.00 -0.08
CA TYR A 250 -0.28 -7.55 -1.42
C TYR A 250 -0.56 -9.06 -1.35
N TRP A 251 -1.57 -9.51 -2.09
CA TRP A 251 -1.93 -10.91 -2.21
C TRP A 251 -1.90 -11.31 -3.67
N MET A 252 -1.13 -12.35 -3.98
CA MET A 252 -1.09 -12.92 -5.31
C MET A 252 -1.31 -14.42 -5.23
N ARG A 253 -2.20 -14.89 -6.08
CA ARG A 253 -2.49 -16.29 -6.32
C ARG A 253 -2.26 -16.54 -7.80
N LEU A 254 -1.32 -17.42 -8.13
CA LEU A 254 -1.19 -17.98 -9.46
C LEU A 254 -1.69 -19.42 -9.40
N ASP A 255 -2.81 -19.68 -10.04
CA ASP A 255 -3.59 -20.89 -9.87
C ASP A 255 -2.75 -22.13 -10.14
N HIS A 256 -2.78 -23.08 -9.20
CA HIS A 256 -2.00 -24.31 -9.22
C HIS A 256 -0.47 -24.15 -9.22
N VAL A 257 0.07 -22.93 -9.15
CA VAL A 257 1.51 -22.67 -9.12
C VAL A 257 1.97 -22.22 -7.73
N VAL A 258 1.61 -20.99 -7.33
CA VAL A 258 2.15 -20.36 -6.13
C VAL A 258 1.15 -19.37 -5.53
N VAL A 259 1.23 -19.19 -4.22
CA VAL A 259 0.53 -18.14 -3.50
C VAL A 259 1.55 -17.32 -2.69
N ARG A 260 1.46 -16.00 -2.82
CA ARG A 260 2.40 -15.03 -2.27
C ARG A 260 1.64 -13.96 -1.50
N LEU A 261 2.18 -13.60 -0.34
CA LEU A 261 1.60 -12.62 0.57
C LEU A 261 2.70 -11.71 1.10
N HIS A 262 2.64 -10.43 0.74
CA HIS A 262 3.50 -9.40 1.31
C HIS A 262 2.65 -8.51 2.19
N GLU A 263 3.06 -8.34 3.45
CA GLU A 263 2.32 -7.54 4.41
C GLU A 263 3.24 -6.53 5.07
N THR A 264 2.82 -5.27 5.07
CA THR A 264 3.42 -4.23 5.91
C THR A 264 2.42 -3.83 6.97
N ARG A 265 2.78 -4.07 8.23
CA ARG A 265 1.98 -3.72 9.40
C ARG A 265 2.60 -2.51 10.07
N ILE A 266 1.77 -1.52 10.39
CA ILE A 266 2.19 -0.33 11.12
C ILE A 266 1.33 -0.21 12.36
N HIS A 267 1.97 0.05 13.49
CA HIS A 267 1.27 0.27 14.75
C HIS A 267 1.92 1.43 15.50
N HIS A 268 1.10 2.37 15.94
CA HIS A 268 1.51 3.49 16.76
C HIS A 268 0.56 3.63 17.93
N LEU A 269 1.13 3.80 19.12
CA LEU A 269 0.41 4.23 20.31
C LEU A 269 0.63 5.72 20.48
N PHE A 270 -0.46 6.48 20.64
CA PHE A 270 -0.36 7.92 20.81
C PHE A 270 0.44 8.27 22.07
N GLY A 271 1.27 9.30 21.96
CA GLY A 271 2.23 9.70 23.00
C GLY A 271 3.56 8.96 22.98
N SER A 272 3.72 7.94 22.13
CA SER A 272 5.03 7.34 21.83
C SER A 272 5.82 8.26 20.90
N ASP A 273 7.15 8.23 20.99
CA ASP A 273 8.07 9.00 20.13
C ASP A 273 8.40 8.29 18.81
N HIS A 274 7.83 7.10 18.59
CA HIS A 274 8.04 6.31 17.39
C HIS A 274 6.82 5.43 17.09
N TYR A 275 6.79 4.91 15.86
CA TYR A 275 5.88 3.82 15.48
C TYR A 275 6.66 2.61 14.96
N LEU A 276 6.04 1.44 15.07
CA LEU A 276 6.62 0.18 14.60
C LEU A 276 6.13 -0.14 13.20
N ARG A 277 7.04 -0.60 12.35
CA ARG A 277 6.78 -1.12 11.01
C ARG A 277 7.32 -2.55 10.92
N GLU A 278 6.42 -3.50 10.67
CA GLU A 278 6.78 -4.90 10.43
C GLU A 278 6.43 -5.28 8.98
N TYR A 279 7.45 -5.63 8.20
CA TYR A 279 7.29 -6.20 6.86
C TYR A 279 7.48 -7.72 6.92
N THR A 280 6.58 -8.46 6.28
CA THR A 280 6.72 -9.91 6.12
C THR A 280 6.43 -10.35 4.69
N ARG A 281 7.32 -11.15 4.12
CA ARG A 281 7.12 -11.85 2.85
C ARG A 281 6.85 -13.32 3.11
N LYS A 282 5.72 -13.83 2.62
CA LYS A 282 5.34 -15.24 2.73
C LYS A 282 5.05 -15.81 1.35
N GLU A 283 5.47 -17.05 1.13
CA GLU A 283 5.29 -17.72 -0.16
C GLU A 283 5.29 -19.24 0.00
N GLU A 284 4.34 -19.91 -0.65
CA GLU A 284 4.26 -21.36 -0.74
C GLU A 284 3.72 -21.81 -2.11
N GLN A 285 4.19 -22.97 -2.58
CA GLN A 285 3.66 -23.60 -3.78
C GLN A 285 2.41 -24.41 -3.50
N PHE A 286 1.48 -24.45 -4.46
CA PHE A 286 0.23 -25.19 -4.30
C PHE A 286 0.43 -26.69 -4.13
N ASP A 287 1.39 -27.28 -4.83
CA ASP A 287 1.73 -28.70 -4.69
C ASP A 287 2.10 -29.07 -3.26
N THR A 288 2.88 -28.21 -2.58
CA THR A 288 3.24 -28.37 -1.18
C THR A 288 2.01 -28.25 -0.26
N LEU A 289 1.11 -27.30 -0.55
CA LEU A 289 -0.13 -27.13 0.21
C LEU A 289 -1.06 -28.34 0.06
N PHE A 290 -1.18 -28.89 -1.15
CA PHE A 290 -2.00 -30.08 -1.41
C PHE A 290 -1.41 -31.33 -0.78
N ALA A 291 -0.08 -31.48 -0.78
CA ALA A 291 0.60 -32.57 -0.10
C ALA A 291 0.36 -32.53 1.42
N LYS A 292 0.21 -31.34 2.01
CA LYS A 292 -0.18 -31.13 3.42
C LYS A 292 -1.68 -31.35 3.69
N GLY A 293 -2.48 -31.67 2.67
CA GLY A 293 -3.91 -31.95 2.80
C GLY A 293 -4.82 -30.73 2.76
N HIS A 294 -4.32 -29.56 2.34
CA HIS A 294 -5.14 -28.36 2.20
C HIS A 294 -6.08 -28.44 0.99
N PRO A 295 -7.16 -27.63 0.97
CA PRO A 295 -8.18 -27.70 -0.09
C PRO A 295 -7.59 -27.50 -1.49
N LYS A 296 -8.06 -28.28 -2.47
CA LYS A 296 -7.61 -28.15 -3.87
C LYS A 296 -8.36 -27.10 -4.68
N ASN A 297 -9.48 -26.59 -4.17
CA ASN A 297 -10.28 -25.59 -4.86
C ASN A 297 -9.66 -24.19 -4.68
N MET A 298 -9.28 -23.56 -5.80
CA MET A 298 -8.64 -22.23 -5.85
C MET A 298 -9.52 -21.13 -5.27
N ALA A 299 -10.86 -21.28 -5.35
CA ALA A 299 -11.81 -20.35 -4.77
C ALA A 299 -11.64 -20.17 -3.26
N ASN A 300 -11.16 -21.20 -2.53
CA ASN A 300 -10.91 -21.07 -1.10
C ASN A 300 -9.79 -20.06 -0.79
N TYR A 301 -8.77 -20.02 -1.63
CA TYR A 301 -7.61 -19.14 -1.50
C TYR A 301 -7.91 -17.68 -1.87
N THR A 302 -9.17 -17.32 -2.15
CA THR A 302 -9.61 -15.92 -2.18
C THR A 302 -9.69 -15.33 -0.76
N ASN A 303 -9.93 -16.15 0.25
CA ASN A 303 -10.01 -15.70 1.64
C ASN A 303 -8.62 -15.65 2.28
N ILE A 304 -7.97 -14.50 2.14
CA ILE A 304 -6.59 -14.31 2.61
C ILE A 304 -6.45 -14.60 4.10
N ASP A 305 -7.40 -14.16 4.92
CA ASP A 305 -7.31 -14.30 6.38
C ASP A 305 -7.35 -15.75 6.84
N THR A 306 -8.03 -16.61 6.06
CA THR A 306 -8.09 -18.05 6.32
C THR A 306 -6.81 -18.76 5.91
N PHE A 307 -6.15 -18.35 4.82
CA PHE A 307 -5.03 -19.12 4.24
C PHE A 307 -3.63 -18.52 4.52
N GLN A 308 -3.54 -17.28 4.99
CA GLN A 308 -2.25 -16.59 5.27
C GLN A 308 -1.33 -17.34 6.23
N HIS A 309 -1.88 -18.13 7.17
CA HIS A 309 -1.13 -18.82 8.21
C HIS A 309 -0.44 -20.10 7.70
N LEU A 310 -0.85 -20.59 6.53
CA LEU A 310 -0.25 -21.76 5.89
C LEU A 310 1.04 -21.42 5.17
N LEU A 311 1.28 -20.14 4.91
CA LEU A 311 2.42 -19.66 4.13
C LEU A 311 3.64 -19.47 5.06
N PRO A 312 4.78 -20.10 4.78
CA PRO A 312 6.00 -19.88 5.53
C PRO A 312 6.55 -18.48 5.26
N VAL A 313 7.07 -17.85 6.31
CA VAL A 313 7.73 -16.53 6.22
C VAL A 313 9.11 -16.74 5.57
N ARG A 314 9.32 -16.10 4.41
CA ARG A 314 10.59 -16.09 3.67
C ARG A 314 11.48 -14.94 4.10
N GLU A 315 10.88 -13.80 4.45
CA GLU A 315 11.57 -12.61 4.89
C GLU A 315 10.73 -11.90 5.95
N ALA A 316 11.39 -11.36 6.98
CA ALA A 316 10.77 -10.51 7.97
C ALA A 316 11.73 -9.37 8.31
N VAL A 317 11.24 -8.13 8.23
CA VAL A 317 11.98 -6.92 8.57
C VAL A 317 11.17 -6.14 9.59
N VAL A 318 11.82 -5.69 10.65
CA VAL A 318 11.19 -4.97 11.75
C VAL A 318 11.97 -3.69 12.01
N GLU A 319 11.26 -2.57 11.95
CA GLU A 319 11.82 -1.24 11.98
C GLU A 319 11.01 -0.32 12.90
N LYS A 320 11.70 0.64 13.50
CA LYS A 320 11.11 1.79 14.18
C LYS A 320 11.30 3.02 13.33
N VAL A 321 10.25 3.81 13.21
CA VAL A 321 10.34 5.14 12.61
C VAL A 321 10.17 6.17 13.71
N LEU A 322 11.20 6.98 13.91
CA LEU A 322 11.23 8.00 14.96
C LEU A 322 10.45 9.25 14.52
N LEU A 323 9.74 9.86 15.47
CA LEU A 323 8.97 11.10 15.30
C LEU A 323 9.75 12.34 15.80
N GLN A 324 11.04 12.20 16.08
CA GLN A 324 11.92 13.28 16.53
C GLN A 324 12.70 13.92 15.39
#